data_AF-A0A078JPR0-F1
#
_entry.id   AF-A0A078JPR0-F1
#
_cell.length_a   1.000
_cell.length_b   1.000
_cell.length_c   1.000
_cell.angle_alpha   90.00
_cell.angle_beta   90.00
_cell.angle_gamma   90.00
#
_symmetry.space_group_name_H-M   'P 1'
#
loop_
_entity.id
_entity.type
_entity.pdbx_description
1 polymer ?
#
loop_
_entity_poly.entity_id
_entity_poly.type
_entity_poly.pdbx_seq_one_letter_code
_entity_poly.pdbx_strand_id
1 'polypeptide(L)'
;MMMDEDVEQASLLSFSDRPRAFPNMRSKTYSPLIFRILRRLNVRVLSVILLICFGAIFFMGASTSPIILFVFTVCIISFLLSLYLTKWVLAKDEGPPEMVQISDAIRDGAEGFFRTQYSTISKMAILLAFVILCIYLFRSLTPQQEAAGLGRAMSAYITVAAFLLGALCSGIAGYVGMWVSVRANVRVSSAARRSAREALQIAVRAGGFSALVVVGMAVIGIAILYSTFYVWLGVDDSPGSMSVNDLPLLLVGYGFGASFVALFAQLGGGIYTKGADVGADLVGKVEQGIPEDDPRNPAVIADLVGDNVGDCAARGADLFESIAAEIISAMILGGTMAKKCKIEGM
;
A
#
# COMPACT_ATOMS: atom_id res chain seq x y z
N MET A 1 20.08 -54.62 2.00
CA MET A 1 20.10 -54.79 0.53
C MET A 1 18.66 -54.73 0.01
N MET A 2 17.99 -53.60 0.19
CA MET A 2 16.67 -53.24 -0.39
C MET A 2 16.47 -51.73 -0.21
N MET A 3 17.38 -50.93 -0.76
CA MET A 3 17.28 -49.46 -0.70
C MET A 3 17.87 -48.77 -1.95
N ASP A 4 17.96 -49.49 -3.08
CA ASP A 4 18.56 -48.98 -4.32
C ASP A 4 17.65 -49.07 -5.56
N GLU A 5 16.51 -49.76 -5.54
CA GLU A 5 15.68 -49.90 -6.76
C GLU A 5 14.68 -48.74 -6.95
N ASP A 6 14.22 -48.08 -5.88
CA ASP A 6 13.24 -46.98 -5.99
C ASP A 6 13.85 -45.67 -6.51
N VAL A 7 15.18 -45.51 -6.42
CA VAL A 7 15.88 -44.30 -6.89
C VAL A 7 16.14 -44.35 -8.39
N GLU A 8 16.37 -45.53 -8.96
CA GLU A 8 16.60 -45.68 -10.41
C GLU A 8 15.31 -45.54 -11.24
N GLN A 9 14.16 -46.02 -10.76
CA GLN A 9 12.89 -45.89 -11.49
C GLN A 9 12.33 -44.46 -11.53
N ALA A 10 12.72 -43.58 -10.60
CA ALA A 10 12.30 -42.18 -10.60
C ALA A 10 12.89 -41.35 -11.77
N SER A 11 13.89 -41.90 -12.47
CA SER A 11 14.61 -41.24 -13.57
C SER A 11 13.99 -41.41 -14.96
N LEU A 12 13.01 -42.30 -15.13
CA LEU A 12 12.49 -42.71 -16.45
C LEU A 12 11.09 -42.17 -16.82
N LEU A 13 10.43 -41.43 -15.94
CA LEU A 13 9.13 -40.82 -16.25
C LEU A 13 9.31 -39.44 -16.89
N SER A 14 8.70 -39.27 -18.08
CA SER A 14 8.62 -37.97 -18.74
C SER A 14 7.96 -36.94 -17.82
N PHE A 15 8.42 -35.68 -17.85
CA PHE A 15 7.92 -34.63 -16.96
C PHE A 15 6.40 -34.43 -17.05
N SER A 16 5.76 -34.83 -18.16
CA SER A 16 4.30 -34.81 -18.34
C SER A 16 3.53 -35.87 -17.52
N ASP A 17 4.19 -36.92 -17.04
CA ASP A 17 3.55 -38.04 -16.34
C ASP A 17 3.62 -37.94 -14.80
N ARG A 18 4.27 -36.89 -14.27
CA ARG A 18 4.34 -36.68 -12.82
C ARG A 18 3.01 -36.11 -12.29
N PRO A 19 2.46 -36.65 -11.18
CA PRO A 19 1.28 -36.08 -10.57
C PRO A 19 1.55 -34.62 -10.20
N ARG A 20 0.61 -33.73 -10.54
CA ARG A 20 0.69 -32.27 -10.29
C ARG A 20 1.17 -32.02 -8.86
N ALA A 21 2.15 -31.15 -8.66
CA ALA A 21 2.64 -30.80 -7.32
C ALA A 21 1.51 -30.27 -6.40
N PHE A 22 0.44 -29.71 -6.99
CA PHE A 22 -0.71 -29.19 -6.25
C PHE A 22 -2.04 -29.46 -6.99
N PRO A 23 -2.62 -30.67 -6.94
CA PRO A 23 -3.83 -31.00 -7.69
C PRO A 23 -5.10 -30.34 -7.10
N ASN A 24 -5.05 -29.91 -5.84
CA ASN A 24 -6.21 -29.55 -5.03
C ASN A 24 -6.00 -28.27 -4.17
N MET A 25 -5.25 -27.28 -4.63
CA MET A 25 -5.28 -25.96 -3.98
C MET A 25 -6.60 -25.26 -4.32
N ARG A 26 -7.66 -25.56 -3.56
CA ARG A 26 -8.83 -24.69 -3.48
C ARG A 26 -8.45 -23.49 -2.63
N SER A 27 -8.08 -22.38 -3.26
CA SER A 27 -8.02 -21.11 -2.56
C SER A 27 -9.42 -20.78 -2.04
N LYS A 28 -9.63 -20.90 -0.72
CA LYS A 28 -10.74 -20.21 -0.09
C LYS A 28 -10.44 -18.74 -0.26
N THR A 29 -11.11 -18.07 -1.19
CA THR A 29 -10.99 -16.63 -1.42
C THR A 29 -11.13 -15.91 -0.09
N TYR A 30 -10.02 -15.44 0.47
CA TYR A 30 -10.04 -14.75 1.74
C TYR A 30 -10.55 -13.33 1.51
N SER A 31 -11.84 -13.15 1.72
CA SER A 31 -12.45 -11.84 1.79
C SER A 31 -12.16 -11.24 3.19
N PRO A 32 -11.37 -10.15 3.31
CA PRO A 32 -11.14 -9.51 4.60
C PRO A 32 -12.47 -9.06 5.22
N LEU A 33 -12.53 -8.99 6.56
CA LEU A 33 -13.76 -8.75 7.31
C LEU A 33 -14.52 -7.51 6.81
N ILE A 34 -13.80 -6.43 6.49
CA ILE A 34 -14.33 -5.19 5.91
C ILE A 34 -15.01 -5.44 4.56
N PHE A 35 -14.42 -6.23 3.67
CA PHE A 35 -15.04 -6.58 2.38
C PHE A 35 -16.27 -7.48 2.56
N ARG A 36 -16.29 -8.36 3.57
CA ARG A 36 -17.47 -9.16 3.90
C ARG A 36 -18.61 -8.31 4.42
N ILE A 37 -18.31 -7.31 5.26
CA ILE A 37 -19.28 -6.33 5.79
C ILE A 37 -19.79 -5.43 4.66
N LEU A 38 -18.89 -4.89 3.83
CA LEU A 38 -19.23 -4.07 2.66
C LEU A 38 -20.10 -4.83 1.65
N ARG A 39 -19.83 -6.12 1.41
CA ARG A 39 -20.68 -6.97 0.55
C ARG A 39 -22.06 -7.27 1.14
N ARG A 40 -22.22 -7.20 2.46
CA ARG A 40 -23.54 -7.34 3.13
C ARG A 40 -24.35 -6.06 3.11
N LEU A 41 -23.71 -4.91 2.93
CA LEU A 41 -24.39 -3.64 2.75
C LEU A 41 -25.00 -3.58 1.34
N ASN A 42 -26.23 -3.07 1.26
CA ASN A 42 -26.89 -2.83 -0.03
C ASN A 42 -26.03 -1.84 -0.84
N VAL A 43 -25.71 -2.19 -2.09
CA VAL A 43 -24.87 -1.37 -2.98
C VAL A 43 -25.40 0.07 -3.09
N ARG A 44 -26.73 0.26 -3.06
CA ARG A 44 -27.35 1.59 -3.06
C ARG A 44 -27.05 2.37 -1.77
N VAL A 45 -27.11 1.71 -0.62
CA VAL A 45 -26.79 2.32 0.67
C VAL A 45 -25.31 2.68 0.74
N LEU A 46 -24.44 1.79 0.27
CA LEU A 46 -23.01 2.05 0.19
C LEU A 46 -22.69 3.23 -0.74
N SER A 47 -23.35 3.32 -1.90
CA SER A 47 -23.16 4.46 -2.81
C SER A 47 -23.63 5.78 -2.23
N VAL A 48 -24.72 5.78 -1.45
CA VAL A 48 -25.20 7.00 -0.76
C VAL A 48 -24.23 7.42 0.33
N ILE A 49 -23.74 6.48 1.15
CA ILE A 49 -22.74 6.77 2.18
C ILE A 49 -21.46 7.36 1.55
N LEU A 50 -20.96 6.76 0.47
CA LEU A 50 -19.78 7.26 -0.23
C LEU A 50 -20.01 8.66 -0.79
N LEU A 51 -21.19 8.94 -1.35
CA LEU A 51 -21.53 10.26 -1.88
C LEU A 51 -21.62 11.31 -0.77
N ILE A 52 -22.19 10.96 0.39
CA ILE A 52 -22.24 11.85 1.57
C ILE A 52 -20.83 12.12 2.10
N CYS A 53 -20.01 11.08 2.28
CA CYS A 53 -18.62 11.23 2.72
C CYS A 53 -17.82 12.10 1.74
N PHE A 54 -18.00 11.89 0.43
CA PHE A 54 -17.35 12.67 -0.60
C PHE A 54 -17.80 14.14 -0.57
N GLY A 55 -19.11 14.38 -0.44
CA GLY A 55 -19.67 15.72 -0.29
C GLY A 55 -19.16 16.43 0.97
N ALA A 56 -19.05 15.72 2.09
CA ALA A 56 -18.48 16.26 3.33
C ALA A 56 -17.00 16.62 3.17
N ILE A 57 -16.19 15.77 2.52
CA ILE A 57 -14.77 16.06 2.25
C ILE A 57 -14.62 17.29 1.36
N PHE A 58 -15.42 17.40 0.30
CA PHE A 58 -15.41 18.58 -0.57
C PHE A 58 -15.86 19.84 0.14
N PHE A 59 -16.90 19.74 0.98
CA PHE A 59 -17.37 20.86 1.78
C PHE A 59 -16.29 21.34 2.77
N MET A 60 -15.60 20.41 3.43
CA MET A 60 -14.45 20.74 4.30
C MET A 60 -13.34 21.41 3.50
N GLY A 61 -12.96 20.87 2.34
CA GLY A 61 -11.93 21.49 1.49
C GLY A 61 -12.31 22.89 0.99
N ALA A 62 -13.57 23.09 0.61
CA ALA A 62 -14.10 24.40 0.21
C ALA A 62 -14.06 25.41 1.35
N SER A 63 -14.29 24.94 2.58
CA SER A 63 -14.23 25.76 3.80
C SER A 63 -12.80 26.11 4.20
N THR A 64 -11.79 25.37 3.71
CA THR A 64 -10.37 25.62 3.97
C THR A 64 -9.75 26.58 2.96
N SER A 65 -9.74 26.24 1.67
CA SER A 65 -9.10 27.05 0.63
C SER A 65 -9.44 26.56 -0.78
N PRO A 66 -9.54 27.46 -1.78
CA PRO A 66 -9.63 27.07 -3.19
C PRO A 66 -8.49 26.16 -3.67
N ILE A 67 -7.29 26.28 -3.07
CA ILE A 67 -6.13 25.45 -3.41
C ILE A 67 -6.38 23.97 -3.02
N ILE A 68 -7.01 23.74 -1.87
CA ILE A 68 -7.34 22.37 -1.42
C ILE A 68 -8.38 21.72 -2.34
N LEU A 69 -9.38 22.49 -2.81
CA LEU A 69 -10.34 22.00 -3.80
C LEU A 69 -9.65 21.61 -5.12
N PHE A 70 -8.68 22.40 -5.56
CA PHE A 70 -7.85 22.06 -6.72
C PHE A 70 -7.10 20.74 -6.49
N VAL A 71 -6.46 20.57 -5.34
CA VAL A 71 -5.76 19.32 -4.97
C VAL A 71 -6.71 18.12 -5.00
N PHE A 72 -7.89 18.21 -4.37
CA PHE A 72 -8.88 17.13 -4.39
C PHE A 72 -9.32 16.78 -5.81
N THR A 73 -9.55 17.79 -6.65
CA THR A 73 -9.93 17.58 -8.05
C THR A 73 -8.84 16.83 -8.82
N VAL A 74 -7.57 17.19 -8.64
CA VAL A 74 -6.42 16.51 -9.26
C VAL A 74 -6.30 15.07 -8.74
N CYS A 75 -6.46 14.84 -7.43
CA CYS A 75 -6.45 13.48 -6.86
C CYS A 75 -7.56 12.59 -7.44
N ILE A 76 -8.77 13.13 -7.63
CA ILE A 76 -9.87 12.39 -8.26
C ILE A 76 -9.54 12.03 -9.70
N ILE A 77 -9.03 12.99 -10.48
CA ILE A 77 -8.63 12.74 -11.87
C ILE A 77 -7.55 11.64 -11.92
N SER A 78 -6.58 11.69 -11.00
CA SER A 78 -5.55 10.65 -10.84
C SER A 78 -6.16 9.27 -10.58
N PHE A 79 -7.11 9.16 -9.65
CA PHE A 79 -7.78 7.89 -9.36
C PHE A 79 -8.69 7.41 -10.51
N LEU A 80 -9.34 8.31 -11.24
CA LEU A 80 -10.11 7.95 -12.42
C LEU A 80 -9.20 7.41 -13.54
N LEU A 81 -8.04 8.06 -13.73
CA LEU A 81 -7.02 7.58 -14.66
C LEU A 81 -6.47 6.22 -14.23
N SER A 82 -6.20 6.03 -12.93
CA SER A 82 -5.73 4.74 -12.42
C SER A 82 -6.77 3.64 -12.67
N LEU A 83 -8.05 3.87 -12.38
CA LEU A 83 -9.13 2.92 -12.69
C LEU A 83 -9.24 2.61 -14.18
N TYR A 84 -9.06 3.61 -15.04
CA TYR A 84 -9.01 3.41 -16.49
C TYR A 84 -7.84 2.50 -16.88
N LEU A 85 -6.63 2.75 -16.36
CA LEU A 85 -5.45 1.93 -16.61
C LEU A 85 -5.65 0.49 -16.13
N THR A 86 -6.20 0.28 -14.92
CA THR A 86 -6.49 -1.07 -14.41
C THR A 86 -7.46 -1.80 -15.32
N LYS A 87 -8.57 -1.17 -15.72
CA LYS A 87 -9.53 -1.79 -16.63
C LYS A 87 -8.88 -2.16 -17.96
N TRP A 88 -8.05 -1.28 -18.50
CA TRP A 88 -7.34 -1.52 -19.74
C TRP A 88 -6.36 -2.69 -19.63
N VAL A 89 -5.59 -2.78 -18.53
CA VAL A 89 -4.67 -3.89 -18.26
C VAL A 89 -5.44 -5.19 -18.08
N LEU A 90 -6.48 -5.21 -17.23
CA LEU A 90 -7.24 -6.42 -16.93
C LEU A 90 -8.01 -6.98 -18.13
N ALA A 91 -8.35 -6.13 -19.10
CA ALA A 91 -8.97 -6.55 -20.36
C ALA A 91 -8.01 -7.30 -21.30
N LYS A 92 -6.70 -7.32 -21.01
CA LYS A 92 -5.72 -8.09 -21.78
C LYS A 92 -5.80 -9.58 -21.46
N ASP A 93 -5.48 -10.36 -22.50
CA ASP A 93 -5.46 -11.81 -22.48
C ASP A 93 -4.43 -12.36 -21.47
N GLU A 94 -4.82 -13.38 -20.71
CA GLU A 94 -3.97 -14.06 -19.73
C GLU A 94 -3.15 -15.20 -20.37
N GLY A 95 -3.39 -15.52 -21.63
CA GLY A 95 -2.66 -16.55 -22.36
C GLY A 95 -3.23 -17.95 -22.15
N PRO A 96 -2.45 -19.00 -22.48
CA PRO A 96 -2.86 -20.39 -22.39
C PRO A 96 -3.15 -20.84 -20.94
N PRO A 97 -3.96 -21.91 -20.74
CA PRO A 97 -4.31 -22.42 -19.42
C PRO A 97 -3.13 -22.73 -18.51
N GLU A 98 -1.98 -23.12 -19.07
CA GLU A 98 -0.75 -23.42 -18.34
C GLU A 98 -0.16 -22.16 -17.69
N MET A 99 -0.21 -21.02 -18.39
CA MET A 99 0.24 -19.73 -17.83
C MET A 99 -0.67 -19.27 -16.69
N VAL A 100 -1.98 -19.48 -16.84
CA VAL A 100 -2.97 -19.14 -15.80
C VAL A 100 -2.73 -19.97 -14.54
N GLN A 101 -2.44 -21.27 -14.67
CA GLN A 101 -2.15 -22.14 -13.52
C GLN A 101 -0.95 -21.65 -12.69
N ILE A 102 0.13 -21.23 -13.35
CA ILE A 102 1.31 -20.66 -12.67
C ILE A 102 0.95 -19.31 -12.03
N SER A 103 0.23 -18.46 -12.76
CA SER A 103 -0.20 -17.15 -12.25
C SER A 103 -1.09 -17.26 -11.02
N ASP A 104 -1.98 -18.25 -10.97
CA ASP A 104 -2.85 -18.48 -9.82
C ASP A 104 -2.06 -18.96 -8.60
N ALA A 105 -1.04 -19.80 -8.77
CA ALA A 105 -0.15 -20.19 -7.67
C ALA A 105 0.62 -18.99 -7.08
N ILE A 106 1.17 -18.12 -7.95
CA ILE A 106 1.85 -16.88 -7.53
C ILE A 106 0.84 -15.97 -6.81
N ARG A 107 -0.38 -15.85 -7.33
CA ARG A 107 -1.43 -15.01 -6.75
C ARG A 107 -1.82 -15.48 -5.35
N ASP A 108 -2.06 -16.78 -5.20
CA ASP A 108 -2.41 -17.36 -3.91
C ASP A 108 -1.28 -17.18 -2.88
N GLY A 109 -0.03 -17.37 -3.31
CA GLY A 109 1.15 -17.14 -2.48
C GLY A 109 1.29 -15.68 -2.03
N ALA A 110 1.19 -14.73 -2.97
CA ALA A 110 1.30 -13.30 -2.69
C ALA A 110 0.17 -12.80 -1.78
N GLU A 111 -1.08 -13.19 -2.07
CA GLU A 111 -2.23 -12.83 -1.22
C GLU A 111 -2.11 -13.46 0.19
N GLY A 112 -1.60 -14.69 0.29
CA GLY A 112 -1.35 -15.38 1.56
C GLY A 112 -0.25 -14.73 2.41
N PHE A 113 0.88 -14.39 1.80
CA PHE A 113 1.97 -13.68 2.45
C PHE A 113 1.52 -12.30 2.91
N PHE A 114 0.92 -11.51 2.01
CA PHE A 114 0.44 -10.17 2.32
C PHE A 114 -0.52 -10.19 3.50
N ARG A 115 -1.48 -11.11 3.51
CA ARG A 115 -2.43 -11.26 4.62
C ARG A 115 -1.72 -11.51 5.95
N THR A 116 -0.69 -12.36 5.94
CA THR A 116 0.06 -12.71 7.15
C THR A 116 0.86 -11.51 7.65
N GLN A 117 1.63 -10.88 6.76
CA GLN A 117 2.45 -9.70 7.07
C GLN A 117 1.57 -8.54 7.56
N TYR A 118 0.55 -8.14 6.80
CA TYR A 118 -0.29 -6.99 7.14
C TYR A 118 -1.19 -7.22 8.35
N SER A 119 -1.57 -8.47 8.65
CA SER A 119 -2.22 -8.80 9.93
C SER A 119 -1.29 -8.51 11.10
N THR A 120 -0.01 -8.87 10.99
CA THR A 120 0.98 -8.59 12.04
C THR A 120 1.26 -7.09 12.16
N ILE A 121 1.49 -6.41 11.03
CA ILE A 121 1.68 -4.95 10.99
C ILE A 121 0.50 -4.23 11.64
N SER A 122 -0.74 -4.63 11.33
CA SER A 122 -1.94 -4.02 11.91
C SER A 122 -1.98 -4.17 13.43
N LYS A 123 -1.65 -5.35 13.97
CA LYS A 123 -1.58 -5.58 15.42
C LYS A 123 -0.51 -4.71 16.07
N MET A 124 0.67 -4.63 15.46
CA MET A 124 1.76 -3.80 15.97
C MET A 124 1.46 -2.31 15.87
N ALA A 125 0.76 -1.87 14.81
CA ALA A 125 0.30 -0.50 14.65
C ALA A 125 -0.72 -0.12 15.75
N ILE A 126 -1.67 -1.00 16.07
CA ILE A 126 -2.62 -0.77 17.18
C ILE A 126 -1.88 -0.70 18.52
N LEU A 127 -0.92 -1.60 18.76
CA LEU A 127 -0.09 -1.56 19.96
C LEU A 127 0.68 -0.24 20.06
N LEU A 128 1.32 0.19 18.97
CA LEU A 128 2.07 1.43 18.94
C LEU A 128 1.15 2.65 19.09
N ALA A 129 -0.05 2.64 18.50
CA ALA A 129 -1.06 3.67 18.68
C ALA A 129 -1.46 3.82 20.15
N PHE A 130 -1.61 2.71 20.89
CA PHE A 130 -1.85 2.74 22.33
C PHE A 130 -0.65 3.32 23.10
N VAL A 131 0.58 2.98 22.72
CA VAL A 131 1.80 3.55 23.33
C VAL A 131 1.87 5.06 23.07
N ILE A 132 1.62 5.52 21.85
CA ILE A 132 1.56 6.95 21.49
C ILE A 132 0.50 7.66 22.34
N LEU A 133 -0.70 7.06 22.46
CA LEU A 133 -1.77 7.60 23.30
C LEU A 133 -1.32 7.81 24.74
N CYS A 134 -0.75 6.77 25.37
CA CYS A 134 -0.24 6.86 26.73
C CYS A 134 0.83 7.95 26.87
N ILE A 135 1.81 8.00 25.97
CA ILE A 135 2.87 9.02 26.00
C ILE A 135 2.27 10.42 25.97
N TYR A 136 1.33 10.70 25.05
CA TYR A 136 0.74 12.04 24.93
C TYR A 136 -0.19 12.41 26.11
N LEU A 137 -0.79 11.42 26.78
CA LEU A 137 -1.60 11.66 27.99
C LEU A 137 -0.74 12.01 29.21
N PHE A 138 0.45 11.42 29.35
CA PHE A 138 1.34 11.63 30.50
C PHE A 138 2.42 12.70 30.29
N ARG A 139 2.69 13.09 29.04
CA ARG A 139 3.65 14.14 28.68
C ARG A 139 3.11 15.54 29.04
N SER A 140 4.03 16.46 29.37
CA SER A 140 3.73 17.90 29.45
C SER A 140 3.39 18.49 28.06
N LEU A 141 2.49 19.47 28.04
CA LEU A 141 2.17 20.19 26.79
C LEU A 141 3.39 20.97 26.31
N THR A 142 3.52 21.11 24.99
CA THR A 142 4.44 22.11 24.46
C THR A 142 3.85 23.51 24.57
N PRO A 143 4.69 24.56 24.66
CA PRO A 143 4.22 25.94 24.67
C PRO A 143 3.30 26.29 23.48
N GLN A 144 3.54 25.68 22.31
CA GLN A 144 2.71 25.86 21.12
C GLN A 144 1.33 25.21 21.27
N GLN A 145 1.25 24.03 21.89
CA GLN A 145 -0.04 23.36 22.14
C GLN A 145 -0.87 24.09 23.19
N GLU A 146 -0.21 24.61 24.22
CA GLU A 146 -0.83 25.42 25.26
C GLU A 146 -1.33 26.76 24.71
N ALA A 147 -0.53 27.43 23.87
CA ALA A 147 -0.93 28.66 23.18
C ALA A 147 -2.10 28.45 22.20
N ALA A 148 -2.20 27.26 21.59
CA ALA A 148 -3.30 26.90 20.69
C ALA A 148 -4.55 26.37 21.40
N GLY A 149 -4.55 26.30 22.74
CA GLY A 149 -5.68 25.78 23.52
C GLY A 149 -5.93 24.27 23.36
N LEU A 150 -4.98 23.50 22.79
CA LEU A 150 -5.13 22.06 22.67
C LEU A 150 -4.84 21.38 24.01
N GLY A 151 -5.87 20.83 24.65
CA GLY A 151 -5.70 19.97 25.82
C GLY A 151 -4.88 18.70 25.52
N ARG A 152 -4.26 18.11 26.56
CA ARG A 152 -3.43 16.89 26.45
C ARG A 152 -4.17 15.73 25.79
N ALA A 153 -5.41 15.50 26.20
CA ALA A 153 -6.23 14.43 25.65
C ALA A 153 -6.47 14.65 24.15
N MET A 154 -6.66 15.90 23.73
CA MET A 154 -6.97 16.19 22.34
C MET A 154 -5.76 16.03 21.43
N SER A 155 -4.59 16.50 21.85
CA SER A 155 -3.36 16.27 21.08
C SER A 155 -3.06 14.77 20.97
N ALA A 156 -3.30 13.99 22.03
CA ALA A 156 -3.16 12.54 21.99
C ALA A 156 -4.08 11.89 20.94
N TYR A 157 -5.37 12.23 20.94
CA TYR A 157 -6.31 11.68 19.95
C TYR A 157 -5.99 12.11 18.52
N ILE A 158 -5.60 13.36 18.29
CA ILE A 158 -5.19 13.86 16.96
C ILE A 158 -3.99 13.08 16.44
N THR A 159 -2.93 12.96 17.23
CA THR A 159 -1.71 12.26 16.81
C THR A 159 -1.98 10.78 16.52
N VAL A 160 -2.77 10.11 17.37
CA VAL A 160 -3.14 8.71 17.17
C VAL A 160 -4.03 8.53 15.94
N ALA A 161 -4.99 9.42 15.71
CA ALA A 161 -5.85 9.38 14.53
C ALA A 161 -5.04 9.59 13.24
N ALA A 162 -4.14 10.57 13.23
CA ALA A 162 -3.24 10.82 12.11
C ALA A 162 -2.33 9.61 11.84
N PHE A 163 -1.75 9.02 12.88
CA PHE A 163 -0.95 7.79 12.80
C PHE A 163 -1.72 6.61 12.19
N LEU A 164 -2.91 6.32 12.71
CA LEU A 164 -3.73 5.22 12.21
C LEU A 164 -4.17 5.46 10.77
N LEU A 165 -4.49 6.70 10.40
CA LEU A 165 -4.85 7.03 9.03
C LEU A 165 -3.67 6.88 8.08
N GLY A 166 -2.48 7.34 8.46
CA GLY A 166 -1.26 7.17 7.67
C GLY A 166 -0.90 5.71 7.45
N ALA A 167 -0.97 4.90 8.51
CA ALA A 167 -0.78 3.46 8.43
C ALA A 167 -1.82 2.78 7.53
N LEU A 168 -3.10 3.16 7.66
CA LEU A 168 -4.18 2.62 6.84
C LEU A 168 -4.00 2.95 5.35
N CYS A 169 -3.74 4.23 5.03
CA CYS A 169 -3.55 4.68 3.65
C CYS A 169 -2.33 4.02 2.99
N SER A 170 -1.21 3.93 3.71
CA SER A 170 0.01 3.24 3.24
C SER A 170 -0.28 1.77 2.94
N GLY A 171 -0.98 1.07 3.84
CA GLY A 171 -1.28 -0.34 3.64
C GLY A 171 -2.30 -0.62 2.53
N ILE A 172 -3.28 0.27 2.33
CA ILE A 172 -4.20 0.18 1.19
C ILE A 172 -3.42 0.39 -0.12
N ALA A 173 -2.53 1.39 -0.18
CA ALA A 173 -1.74 1.66 -1.37
C ALA A 173 -0.85 0.45 -1.74
N GLY A 174 -0.15 -0.13 -0.76
CA GLY A 174 0.66 -1.34 -0.95
C GLY A 174 -0.17 -2.54 -1.43
N TYR A 175 -1.35 -2.77 -0.84
CA TYR A 175 -2.25 -3.86 -1.25
C TYR A 175 -2.73 -3.69 -2.70
N VAL A 176 -3.21 -2.50 -3.04
CA VAL A 176 -3.78 -2.20 -4.36
C VAL A 176 -2.72 -2.32 -5.44
N GLY A 177 -1.49 -1.85 -5.16
CA GLY A 177 -0.34 -2.01 -6.06
C GLY A 177 -0.05 -3.49 -6.36
N MET A 178 0.17 -4.30 -5.32
CA MET A 178 0.40 -5.75 -5.48
C MET A 178 -0.77 -6.45 -6.19
N TRP A 179 -2.01 -6.09 -5.87
CA TRP A 179 -3.20 -6.71 -6.47
C TRP A 179 -3.22 -6.58 -7.99
N VAL A 180 -2.81 -5.42 -8.53
CA VAL A 180 -2.67 -5.21 -9.96
C VAL A 180 -1.41 -5.88 -10.51
N SER A 181 -0.26 -5.78 -9.84
CA SER A 181 1.00 -6.40 -10.30
C SER A 181 0.83 -7.90 -10.57
N VAL A 182 0.34 -8.64 -9.57
CA VAL A 182 0.12 -10.11 -9.67
C VAL A 182 -0.78 -10.48 -10.86
N ARG A 183 -1.75 -9.62 -11.21
CA ARG A 183 -2.66 -9.83 -12.36
C ARG A 183 -2.06 -9.36 -13.68
N ALA A 184 -1.16 -8.39 -13.65
CA ALA A 184 -0.49 -7.87 -14.83
C ALA A 184 0.60 -8.82 -15.34
N ASN A 185 1.33 -9.52 -14.45
CA ASN A 185 2.48 -10.35 -14.79
C ASN A 185 2.17 -11.36 -15.92
N VAL A 186 1.10 -12.15 -15.76
CA VAL A 186 0.69 -13.14 -16.77
C VAL A 186 0.31 -12.51 -18.11
N ARG A 187 -0.27 -11.30 -18.08
CA ARG A 187 -0.67 -10.56 -19.29
C ARG A 187 0.54 -9.99 -20.03
N VAL A 188 1.57 -9.59 -19.30
CA VAL A 188 2.86 -9.19 -19.87
C VAL A 188 3.51 -10.39 -20.56
N SER A 189 3.55 -11.55 -19.90
CA SER A 189 4.10 -12.79 -20.49
C SER A 189 3.29 -13.26 -21.71
N SER A 190 1.96 -13.21 -21.66
CA SER A 190 1.12 -13.55 -22.83
C SER A 190 1.37 -12.58 -23.99
N ALA A 191 1.47 -11.28 -23.73
CA ALA A 191 1.76 -10.29 -24.76
C ALA A 191 3.16 -10.42 -25.35
N ALA A 192 4.16 -10.85 -24.55
CA ALA A 192 5.53 -11.06 -25.02
C ALA A 192 5.62 -12.15 -26.11
N ARG A 193 4.68 -13.10 -26.13
CA ARG A 193 4.56 -14.11 -27.21
C ARG A 193 4.19 -13.49 -28.57
N ARG A 194 3.64 -12.28 -28.58
CA ARG A 194 3.18 -11.57 -29.80
C ARG A 194 4.04 -10.36 -30.12
N SER A 195 4.39 -9.56 -29.11
CA SER A 195 5.16 -8.33 -29.30
C SER A 195 5.77 -7.82 -28.00
N ALA A 196 7.09 -7.55 -28.03
CA ALA A 196 7.78 -6.84 -26.95
C ALA A 196 7.19 -5.45 -26.66
N ARG A 197 6.73 -4.73 -27.71
CA ARG A 197 6.08 -3.42 -27.56
C ARG A 197 4.78 -3.52 -26.76
N GLU A 198 3.97 -4.55 -27.03
CA GLU A 198 2.73 -4.76 -26.28
C GLU A 198 3.02 -5.14 -24.83
N ALA A 199 3.96 -6.07 -24.59
CA ALA A 199 4.39 -6.47 -23.25
C ALA A 199 4.86 -5.27 -22.42
N LEU A 200 5.74 -4.43 -22.98
CA LEU A 200 6.22 -3.21 -22.33
C LEU A 200 5.08 -2.23 -22.04
N GLN A 201 4.14 -2.05 -22.97
CA GLN A 201 3.00 -1.16 -22.76
C GLN A 201 2.10 -1.62 -21.61
N ILE A 202 1.89 -2.93 -21.46
CA ILE A 202 1.12 -3.49 -20.35
C ILE A 202 1.89 -3.29 -19.02
N ALA A 203 3.18 -3.61 -19.00
CA ALA A 203 4.02 -3.47 -17.81
C ALA A 203 4.05 -2.01 -17.31
N VAL A 204 4.33 -1.04 -18.20
CA VAL A 204 4.38 0.39 -17.86
C VAL A 204 3.03 0.90 -17.38
N ARG A 205 1.91 0.45 -17.98
CA ARG A 205 0.57 0.89 -17.55
C ARG A 205 0.16 0.28 -16.21
N ALA A 206 0.56 -0.96 -15.93
CA ALA A 206 0.36 -1.58 -14.62
C ALA A 206 1.17 -0.86 -13.53
N GLY A 207 2.44 -0.53 -13.79
CA GLY A 207 3.26 0.26 -12.88
C GLY A 207 2.73 1.69 -12.69
N GLY A 208 2.29 2.32 -13.77
CA GLY A 208 1.67 3.65 -13.74
C GLY A 208 0.39 3.71 -12.90
N PHE A 209 -0.42 2.65 -12.93
CA PHE A 209 -1.56 2.52 -12.01
C PHE A 209 -1.11 2.57 -10.54
N SER A 210 -0.12 1.74 -10.17
CA SER A 210 0.39 1.66 -8.80
C SER A 210 0.92 3.02 -8.33
N ALA A 211 1.72 3.68 -9.17
CA ALA A 211 2.28 5.00 -8.88
C ALA A 211 1.20 6.07 -8.65
N LEU A 212 0.18 6.14 -9.53
CA LEU A 212 -0.91 7.11 -9.39
C LEU A 212 -1.73 6.88 -8.10
N VAL A 213 -1.95 5.62 -7.72
CA VAL A 213 -2.64 5.28 -6.47
C VAL A 213 -1.79 5.66 -5.26
N VAL A 214 -0.50 5.30 -5.24
CA VAL A 214 0.42 5.61 -4.15
C VAL A 214 0.51 7.13 -3.91
N VAL A 215 0.83 7.89 -4.95
CA VAL A 215 0.95 9.36 -4.87
C VAL A 215 -0.40 9.99 -4.52
N GLY A 216 -1.47 9.54 -5.19
CA GLY A 216 -2.83 10.05 -4.97
C GLY A 216 -3.30 9.83 -3.53
N MET A 217 -3.06 8.65 -2.96
CA MET A 217 -3.40 8.31 -1.58
C MET A 217 -2.58 9.13 -0.58
N ALA A 218 -1.28 9.33 -0.84
CA ALA A 218 -0.42 10.14 0.03
C ALA A 218 -0.93 11.59 0.11
N VAL A 219 -1.16 12.21 -1.05
CA VAL A 219 -1.61 13.61 -1.15
C VAL A 219 -3.02 13.79 -0.62
N ILE A 220 -3.97 12.93 -1.00
CA ILE A 220 -5.37 13.09 -0.57
C ILE A 220 -5.51 12.85 0.94
N GLY A 221 -4.75 11.92 1.52
CA GLY A 221 -4.77 11.68 2.97
C GLY A 221 -4.26 12.88 3.77
N ILE A 222 -3.17 13.50 3.31
CA ILE A 222 -2.63 14.75 3.89
C ILE A 222 -3.66 15.87 3.75
N ALA A 223 -4.22 16.06 2.56
CA ALA A 223 -5.19 17.12 2.30
C ALA A 223 -6.50 16.96 3.10
N ILE A 224 -7.00 15.72 3.25
CA ILE A 224 -8.16 15.42 4.09
C ILE A 224 -7.85 15.74 5.56
N LEU A 225 -6.71 15.29 6.09
CA LEU A 225 -6.33 15.59 7.48
C LEU A 225 -6.17 17.08 7.71
N TYR A 226 -5.47 17.77 6.81
CA TYR A 226 -5.27 19.21 6.88
C TYR A 226 -6.60 19.96 6.91
N SER A 227 -7.51 19.66 5.98
CA SER A 227 -8.82 20.31 5.89
C SER A 227 -9.70 20.00 7.10
N THR A 228 -9.66 18.75 7.57
CA THR A 228 -10.44 18.31 8.75
C THR A 228 -9.98 19.06 9.98
N PHE A 229 -8.66 19.12 10.24
CA PHE A 229 -8.12 19.83 11.40
C PHE A 229 -8.29 21.35 11.28
N TYR A 230 -8.18 21.91 10.08
CA TYR A 230 -8.42 23.34 9.85
C TYR A 230 -9.84 23.74 10.28
N VAL A 231 -10.86 23.05 9.77
CA VAL A 231 -12.27 23.35 10.06
C VAL A 231 -12.65 22.98 11.49
N TRP A 232 -12.17 21.82 11.98
CA TRP A 232 -12.58 21.31 13.29
C TRP A 232 -11.95 22.07 14.46
N LEU A 233 -10.72 22.58 14.31
CA LEU A 233 -10.04 23.39 15.32
C LEU A 233 -10.32 24.89 15.19
N GLY A 234 -11.04 25.32 14.14
CA GLY A 234 -11.31 26.74 13.88
C GLY A 234 -10.03 27.55 13.74
N VAL A 235 -9.12 27.08 12.90
CA VAL A 235 -7.79 27.69 12.71
C VAL A 235 -7.97 29.11 12.17
N ASP A 236 -7.34 30.09 12.84
CA ASP A 236 -7.47 31.55 12.60
C ASP A 236 -8.88 32.16 12.77
N ASP A 237 -9.86 31.45 13.37
CA ASP A 237 -11.22 31.98 13.58
C ASP A 237 -11.32 33.00 14.73
N SER A 238 -10.43 32.96 15.72
CA SER A 238 -10.52 33.83 16.90
C SER A 238 -9.16 34.15 17.54
N PRO A 239 -9.00 35.28 18.24
CA PRO A 239 -7.77 35.57 18.98
C PRO A 239 -7.51 34.49 20.04
N GLY A 240 -6.51 33.64 19.80
CA GLY A 240 -6.17 32.48 20.64
C GLY A 240 -6.42 31.11 19.99
N SER A 241 -6.97 31.06 18.77
CA SER A 241 -7.02 29.83 17.98
C SER A 241 -5.63 29.41 17.48
N MET A 242 -5.47 28.14 17.14
CA MET A 242 -4.26 27.65 16.48
C MET A 242 -3.99 28.46 15.20
N SER A 243 -2.72 28.82 14.98
CA SER A 243 -2.27 29.44 13.74
C SER A 243 -2.15 28.40 12.63
N VAL A 244 -2.47 28.78 11.39
CA VAL A 244 -2.23 27.96 10.18
C VAL A 244 -0.79 27.43 10.12
N ASN A 245 0.17 28.19 10.64
CA ASN A 245 1.59 27.82 10.63
C ASN A 245 1.94 26.63 11.53
N ASP A 246 1.13 26.34 12.56
CA ASP A 246 1.34 25.19 13.47
C ASP A 246 0.57 23.95 13.04
N LEU A 247 -0.45 24.10 12.19
CA LEU A 247 -1.29 23.01 11.71
C LEU A 247 -0.48 21.82 11.12
N PRO A 248 0.61 22.03 10.34
CA PRO A 248 1.41 20.93 9.81
C PRO A 248 2.02 20.01 10.89
N LEU A 249 2.27 20.51 12.11
CA LEU A 249 2.80 19.69 13.21
C LEU A 249 1.83 18.59 13.64
N LEU A 250 0.52 18.79 13.44
CA LEU A 250 -0.49 17.78 13.73
C LEU A 250 -0.48 16.64 12.70
N LEU A 251 0.07 16.88 11.51
CA LEU A 251 0.13 15.91 10.42
C LEU A 251 1.30 14.94 10.55
N VAL A 252 2.28 15.21 11.43
CA VAL A 252 3.45 14.34 11.65
C VAL A 252 3.05 12.92 11.99
N GLY A 253 1.92 12.73 12.70
CA GLY A 253 1.38 11.40 12.97
C GLY A 253 1.13 10.60 11.70
N TYR A 254 0.63 11.23 10.63
CA TYR A 254 0.38 10.58 9.34
C TYR A 254 1.66 10.05 8.70
N GLY A 255 2.70 10.88 8.62
CA GLY A 255 4.02 10.46 8.15
C GLY A 255 4.56 9.31 9.00
N PHE A 256 4.47 9.41 10.33
CA PHE A 256 4.94 8.36 11.22
C PHE A 256 4.20 7.02 11.03
N GLY A 257 2.89 7.06 10.83
CA GLY A 257 2.09 5.88 10.53
C GLY A 257 2.45 5.25 9.19
N ALA A 258 2.71 6.08 8.17
CA ALA A 258 3.21 5.65 6.88
C ALA A 258 4.56 4.94 7.00
N SER A 259 5.52 5.53 7.72
CA SER A 259 6.86 4.96 7.94
C SER A 259 6.81 3.67 8.72
N PHE A 260 5.93 3.57 9.70
CA PHE A 260 5.74 2.34 10.46
C PHE A 260 5.35 1.17 9.54
N VAL A 261 4.36 1.36 8.67
CA VAL A 261 3.93 0.31 7.73
C VAL A 261 5.00 0.01 6.70
N ALA A 262 5.62 1.05 6.13
CA ALA A 262 6.69 0.90 5.13
C ALA A 262 7.87 0.09 5.67
N LEU A 263 8.32 0.36 6.90
CA LEU A 263 9.41 -0.36 7.55
C LEU A 263 9.17 -1.88 7.58
N PHE A 264 8.02 -2.31 8.09
CA PHE A 264 7.72 -3.74 8.19
C PHE A 264 7.36 -4.37 6.83
N ALA A 265 6.77 -3.60 5.92
CA ALA A 265 6.49 -4.05 4.56
C ALA A 265 7.80 -4.37 3.83
N GLN A 266 8.78 -3.45 3.88
CA GLN A 266 10.09 -3.59 3.24
C GLN A 266 10.93 -4.69 3.87
N LEU A 267 11.02 -4.73 5.20
CA LEU A 267 11.80 -5.77 5.87
C LEU A 267 11.19 -7.15 5.63
N GLY A 268 9.89 -7.31 5.86
CA GLY A 268 9.24 -8.62 5.68
C GLY A 268 9.24 -9.06 4.22
N GLY A 269 8.88 -8.18 3.30
CA GLY A 269 8.84 -8.48 1.86
C GLY A 269 10.23 -8.74 1.30
N GLY A 270 11.20 -7.90 1.67
CA GLY A 270 12.61 -7.99 1.28
C GLY A 270 13.30 -9.27 1.76
N ILE A 271 13.07 -9.67 3.01
CA ILE A 271 13.57 -10.96 3.53
C ILE A 271 12.97 -12.13 2.76
N TYR A 272 11.67 -12.07 2.45
CA TYR A 272 10.99 -13.15 1.73
C TYR A 272 11.50 -13.29 0.29
N THR A 273 11.50 -12.20 -0.50
CA THR A 273 12.02 -12.22 -1.88
C THR A 273 13.47 -12.64 -1.92
N LYS A 274 14.36 -12.00 -1.14
CA LYS A 274 15.79 -12.30 -1.23
C LYS A 274 16.17 -13.66 -0.66
N GLY A 275 15.42 -14.16 0.31
CA GLY A 275 15.57 -15.54 0.77
C GLY A 275 15.23 -16.57 -0.31
N ALA A 276 14.20 -16.29 -1.13
CA ALA A 276 13.77 -17.19 -2.20
C ALA A 276 14.67 -17.06 -3.46
N ASP A 277 14.91 -15.84 -3.93
CA ASP A 277 15.77 -15.48 -5.06
C ASP A 277 17.17 -16.13 -4.93
N VAL A 278 17.89 -15.83 -3.84
CA VAL A 278 19.24 -16.37 -3.61
C VAL A 278 19.23 -17.90 -3.52
N GLY A 279 18.21 -18.50 -2.92
CA GLY A 279 18.08 -19.96 -2.83
C GLY A 279 17.80 -20.62 -4.18
N ALA A 280 16.91 -20.02 -4.98
CA ALA A 280 16.55 -20.50 -6.30
C ALA A 280 17.75 -20.43 -7.25
N ASP A 281 18.42 -19.29 -7.28
CA ASP A 281 19.51 -19.02 -8.22
C ASP A 281 20.77 -19.82 -7.91
N LEU A 282 21.18 -19.92 -6.64
CA LEU A 282 22.39 -20.65 -6.28
C LEU A 282 22.24 -22.14 -6.58
N VAL A 283 21.18 -22.78 -6.10
CA VAL A 283 20.99 -24.22 -6.30
C VAL A 283 20.66 -24.51 -7.77
N GLY A 284 19.81 -23.71 -8.40
CA GLY A 284 19.41 -23.91 -9.80
C GLY A 284 20.57 -23.69 -10.77
N LYS A 285 21.12 -22.48 -10.82
CA LYS A 285 22.08 -22.07 -11.85
C LYS A 285 23.49 -22.55 -11.55
N VAL A 286 23.92 -22.51 -10.29
CA VAL A 286 25.33 -22.78 -9.93
C VAL A 286 25.57 -24.25 -9.62
N GLU A 287 24.71 -24.89 -8.83
CA GLU A 287 24.93 -26.29 -8.41
C GLU A 287 24.38 -27.30 -9.44
N GLN A 288 23.16 -27.09 -9.93
CA GLN A 288 22.48 -28.04 -10.81
C GLN A 288 22.63 -27.70 -12.31
N GLY A 289 23.08 -26.48 -12.63
CA GLY A 289 23.24 -26.01 -14.01
C GLY A 289 21.94 -25.97 -14.81
N ILE A 290 20.79 -25.80 -14.14
CA ILE A 290 19.49 -25.60 -14.80
C ILE A 290 19.24 -24.11 -15.05
N PRO A 291 18.41 -23.74 -16.04
CA PRO A 291 18.05 -22.34 -16.29
C PRO A 291 17.44 -21.63 -15.08
N GLU A 292 17.53 -20.31 -15.07
CA GLU A 292 16.76 -19.43 -14.17
C GLU A 292 15.25 -19.62 -14.38
N ASP A 293 14.47 -19.51 -13.31
CA ASP A 293 13.02 -19.75 -13.30
C ASP A 293 12.56 -21.13 -13.82
N ASP A 294 13.44 -22.13 -13.80
CA ASP A 294 13.10 -23.46 -14.28
C ASP A 294 12.03 -24.12 -13.37
N PRO A 295 10.94 -24.66 -13.95
CA PRO A 295 9.83 -25.23 -13.18
C PRO A 295 10.20 -26.47 -12.34
N ARG A 296 11.39 -27.04 -12.54
CA ARG A 296 11.93 -28.13 -11.70
C ARG A 296 12.45 -27.62 -10.35
N ASN A 297 12.76 -26.34 -10.24
CA ASN A 297 13.25 -25.73 -9.02
C ASN A 297 12.07 -25.35 -8.09
N PRO A 298 11.96 -25.96 -6.90
CA PRO A 298 10.82 -25.71 -6.01
C PRO A 298 10.79 -24.29 -5.42
N ALA A 299 11.90 -23.53 -5.49
CA ALA A 299 11.98 -22.18 -4.95
C ALA A 299 11.38 -21.11 -5.88
N VAL A 300 11.18 -21.40 -7.17
CA VAL A 300 10.78 -20.40 -8.18
C VAL A 300 9.41 -19.77 -7.88
N ILE A 301 8.44 -20.54 -7.38
CA ILE A 301 7.15 -19.94 -7.00
C ILE A 301 7.31 -18.96 -5.83
N ALA A 302 8.18 -19.28 -4.86
CA ALA A 302 8.44 -18.38 -3.73
C ALA A 302 9.17 -17.11 -4.20
N ASP A 303 10.07 -17.23 -5.15
CA ASP A 303 10.79 -16.09 -5.74
C ASP A 303 9.82 -15.13 -6.45
N LEU A 304 9.01 -15.66 -7.38
CA LEU A 304 8.00 -14.88 -8.10
C LEU A 304 6.91 -14.31 -7.18
N VAL A 305 6.57 -14.99 -6.09
CA VAL A 305 5.72 -14.41 -5.03
C VAL A 305 6.45 -13.24 -4.36
N GLY A 306 7.74 -13.42 -4.06
CA GLY A 306 8.66 -12.43 -3.53
C GLY A 306 8.65 -11.11 -4.31
N ASP A 307 8.75 -11.16 -5.63
CA ASP A 307 8.71 -9.96 -6.48
C ASP A 307 7.44 -9.14 -6.29
N ASN A 308 6.31 -9.80 -6.05
CA ASN A 308 5.04 -9.12 -5.86
C ASN A 308 4.90 -8.52 -4.45
N VAL A 309 5.39 -9.22 -3.43
CA VAL A 309 5.22 -8.79 -2.03
C VAL A 309 6.30 -7.83 -1.56
N GLY A 310 7.55 -8.04 -2.00
CA GLY A 310 8.68 -7.15 -1.76
C GLY A 310 8.73 -6.03 -2.79
N ASP A 311 9.03 -6.38 -4.04
CA ASP A 311 9.40 -5.38 -5.04
C ASP A 311 8.23 -4.53 -5.53
N CYS A 312 6.99 -5.02 -5.42
CA CYS A 312 5.79 -4.22 -5.72
C CYS A 312 5.13 -3.63 -4.46
N ALA A 313 4.62 -4.47 -3.55
CA ALA A 313 3.87 -3.99 -2.39
C ALA A 313 4.72 -3.14 -1.45
N ALA A 314 5.92 -3.60 -1.10
CA ALA A 314 6.76 -2.88 -0.16
C ALA A 314 7.34 -1.60 -0.75
N ARG A 315 7.70 -1.60 -2.05
CA ARG A 315 8.09 -0.36 -2.76
C ARG A 315 6.96 0.65 -2.87
N GLY A 316 5.71 0.20 -3.02
CA GLY A 316 4.55 1.09 -2.96
C GLY A 316 4.43 1.80 -1.60
N ALA A 317 4.63 1.07 -0.50
CA ALA A 317 4.60 1.63 0.85
C ALA A 317 5.81 2.54 1.15
N ASP A 318 7.00 2.19 0.63
CA ASP A 318 8.23 2.99 0.67
C ASP A 318 8.03 4.37 0.04
N LEU A 319 7.58 4.40 -1.22
CA LEU A 319 7.36 5.65 -1.93
C LEU A 319 6.23 6.48 -1.31
N PHE A 320 5.18 5.83 -0.81
CA PHE A 320 4.11 6.50 -0.07
C PHE A 320 4.65 7.25 1.15
N GLU A 321 5.49 6.58 1.93
CA GLU A 321 6.13 7.13 3.12
C GLU A 321 6.97 8.35 2.80
N SER A 322 7.87 8.23 1.82
CA SER A 322 8.82 9.29 1.51
C SER A 322 8.11 10.53 0.98
N ILE A 323 7.12 10.35 0.09
CA ILE A 323 6.30 11.46 -0.41
C ILE A 323 5.53 12.13 0.73
N ALA A 324 4.94 11.35 1.63
CA ALA A 324 4.20 11.91 2.75
C ALA A 324 5.11 12.69 3.71
N ALA A 325 6.28 12.13 4.03
CA ALA A 325 7.27 12.74 4.91
C ALA A 325 7.84 14.04 4.30
N GLU A 326 8.14 14.05 3.00
CA GLU A 326 8.64 15.24 2.29
C GLU A 326 7.60 16.37 2.28
N ILE A 327 6.35 16.08 1.92
CA ILE A 327 5.27 17.07 1.90
C ILE A 327 5.07 17.67 3.30
N ILE A 328 4.95 16.83 4.33
CA ILE A 328 4.74 17.28 5.72
C ILE A 328 5.94 18.08 6.21
N SER A 329 7.16 17.64 5.92
CA SER A 329 8.39 18.35 6.31
C SER A 329 8.49 19.73 5.65
N ALA A 330 8.15 19.82 4.36
CA ALA A 330 8.12 21.10 3.64
C ALA A 330 7.07 22.06 4.24
N MET A 331 5.89 21.55 4.61
CA MET A 331 4.85 22.35 5.28
C MET A 331 5.31 22.87 6.65
N ILE A 332 5.95 22.02 7.46
CA ILE A 332 6.48 22.40 8.79
C ILE A 332 7.57 23.46 8.65
N LEU A 333 8.50 23.27 7.70
CA LEU A 333 9.57 24.24 7.45
C LEU A 333 9.00 25.57 6.99
N GLY A 334 8.03 25.55 6.06
CA GLY A 334 7.33 26.74 5.57
C GLY A 334 6.66 27.53 6.70
N GLY A 335 5.86 26.86 7.54
CA GLY A 335 5.20 27.48 8.69
C GLY A 335 6.20 28.04 9.70
N THR A 336 7.28 27.31 10.00
CA THR A 336 8.33 27.76 10.92
C THR A 336 9.07 28.99 10.40
N MET A 337 9.38 29.03 9.10
CA MET A 337 10.04 30.17 8.48
C MET A 337 9.13 31.39 8.41
N ALA A 338 7.84 31.22 8.09
CA ALA A 338 6.85 32.30 8.08
C ALA A 338 6.77 33.00 9.44
N LYS A 339 6.70 32.23 10.53
CA LYS A 339 6.73 32.75 11.91
C LYS A 339 8.02 33.51 12.22
N LYS A 340 9.17 32.92 11.87
CA LYS A 340 10.48 33.53 12.12
C LYS A 340 10.64 34.87 11.39
N CYS A 341 10.09 34.98 10.19
CA CYS A 341 10.11 36.19 9.37
C CYS A 341 8.96 37.17 9.68
N LYS A 342 8.07 36.84 10.63
CA LYS A 342 6.87 37.64 10.98
C LYS A 342 5.94 37.92 9.80
N ILE A 343 5.81 36.97 8.88
CA ILE A 343 4.87 37.03 7.74
C ILE A 343 3.56 36.33 8.14
N GLU A 344 3.10 36.54 9.37
CA GLU A 344 1.88 35.91 9.88
C GLU A 344 0.67 36.69 9.33
N GLY A 345 -0.07 36.11 8.37
CA GLY A 345 -1.35 36.67 7.89
C GLY A 345 -1.40 37.17 6.43
N MET A 346 -0.58 36.62 5.52
CA MET A 346 -0.84 36.73 4.06
C MET A 346 -1.58 35.51 3.54
#